data_AF-A0A7D5H553-F1
#
_entry.id   AF-A0A7D5H553-F1
#
_cell.length_a   1.000
_cell.length_b   1.000
_cell.length_c   1.000
_cell.angle_alpha   90.00
_cell.angle_beta   90.00
_cell.angle_gamma   90.00
#
_symmetry.space_group_name_H-M   'P 1'
#
loop_
_entity.id
_entity.type
_entity.pdbx_description
1 polymer ?
#
loop_
_entity_poly.entity_id
_entity_poly.type
_entity_poly.pdbx_seq_one_letter_code
_entity_poly.pdbx_strand_id
1 'polypeptide(L)'
;MSDDKMRTEFEAWLPTVTTVARDRRGDGYLDNYVGLMWETWKASRAAIVVELPPSPDVPEDPEDAFDDSHMDAYHSAVQMREGCSKAITAAGLKVKP
;
A
#
# COMPACT_ATOMS: atom_id res chain seq x y z
N MET A 1 -5.46 4.47 3.03
CA MET A 1 -6.17 3.28 3.58
C MET A 1 -7.18 3.80 4.59
N SER A 2 -8.46 3.39 4.52
CA SER A 2 -9.36 3.68 5.65
C SER A 2 -8.79 3.02 6.90
N ASP A 3 -8.80 3.71 8.03
CA ASP A 3 -8.38 3.16 9.32
C ASP A 3 -9.06 1.83 9.63
N ASP A 4 -10.27 1.60 9.09
CA ASP A 4 -11.02 0.35 9.23
C ASP A 4 -10.33 -0.85 8.59
N LYS A 5 -9.68 -0.70 7.42
CA LYS A 5 -8.99 -1.82 6.76
C LYS A 5 -7.70 -2.18 7.49
N MET A 6 -6.92 -1.18 7.90
CA MET A 6 -5.70 -1.41 8.69
C MET A 6 -6.01 -2.13 10.00
N ARG A 7 -7.09 -1.70 10.65
CA ARG A 7 -7.57 -2.30 11.89
C ARG A 7 -8.08 -3.72 11.69
N THR A 8 -8.81 -3.98 10.61
CA THR A 8 -9.25 -5.34 10.26
C THR A 8 -8.06 -6.30 10.10
N GLU A 9 -7.00 -5.87 9.40
CA GLU A 9 -5.78 -6.67 9.24
C GLU A 9 -5.07 -6.91 10.57
N PHE A 10 -4.95 -5.88 11.42
CA PHE A 10 -4.38 -6.00 12.76
C PHE A 10 -5.17 -6.99 13.63
N GLU A 11 -6.50 -6.86 13.68
CA GLU A 11 -7.38 -7.70 14.49
C GLU A 11 -7.43 -9.16 14.01
N ALA A 12 -7.16 -9.41 12.72
CA ALA A 12 -6.99 -10.75 12.17
C ALA A 12 -5.62 -11.36 12.50
N TRP A 13 -4.57 -10.53 12.59
CA TRP A 13 -3.23 -10.98 12.97
C TRP A 13 -3.08 -11.22 14.48
N LEU A 14 -3.71 -10.41 15.32
CA LEU A 14 -3.57 -10.43 16.78
C LEU A 14 -3.71 -11.82 17.42
N PRO A 15 -4.68 -12.69 17.03
CA PRO A 15 -4.82 -14.03 17.61
C PRO A 15 -3.63 -14.96 17.35
N THR A 16 -2.77 -14.65 16.38
CA THR A 16 -1.56 -15.43 16.07
C THR A 16 -0.43 -15.21 17.08
N VAL A 17 -0.51 -14.14 17.89
CA VAL A 17 0.55 -13.72 18.81
C VAL A 17 0.07 -13.56 20.26
N THR A 18 -1.24 -13.48 20.49
CA THR A 18 -1.81 -13.37 21.84
C THR A 18 -3.26 -13.88 21.89
N THR A 19 -3.73 -14.24 23.09
CA THR A 19 -5.12 -14.63 23.38
C THR A 19 -5.90 -13.54 24.12
N VAL A 20 -5.30 -12.37 24.33
CA VAL A 20 -5.92 -11.24 25.03
C VAL A 20 -7.14 -10.71 24.26
N ALA A 21 -8.19 -10.35 24.99
CA ALA A 21 -9.42 -9.82 24.42
C ALA A 21 -9.16 -8.49 23.67
N ARG A 22 -9.79 -8.35 22.51
CA ARG A 22 -9.69 -7.16 21.64
C ARG A 22 -10.86 -6.18 21.82
N ASP A 23 -11.43 -6.15 23.03
CA ASP A 23 -12.57 -5.30 23.33
C ASP A 23 -12.23 -3.82 23.14
N ARG A 24 -13.18 -3.06 22.61
CA ARG A 24 -12.97 -1.67 22.17
C ARG A 24 -13.68 -0.66 23.05
N ARG A 25 -13.11 0.54 23.14
CA ARG A 25 -13.77 1.73 23.68
C ARG A 25 -13.48 2.92 22.76
N GLY A 26 -14.49 3.31 21.98
CA GLY A 26 -14.32 4.28 20.91
C GLY A 26 -13.31 3.79 19.87
N ASP A 27 -12.29 4.61 19.61
CA ASP A 27 -11.26 4.31 18.60
C ASP A 27 -10.09 3.47 19.12
N GLY A 28 -10.07 3.16 20.43
CA GLY A 28 -9.01 2.40 21.08
C GLY A 28 -9.44 1.01 21.55
N TYR A 29 -8.46 0.26 22.06
CA TYR A 29 -8.66 -1.02 22.75
C TYR A 29 -8.70 -0.80 24.27
N LEU A 30 -9.52 -1.59 24.97
CA LEU A 30 -9.63 -1.54 26.43
C LEU A 30 -8.38 -2.07 27.13
N ASP A 31 -7.76 -3.09 26.54
CA ASP A 31 -6.52 -3.65 27.04
C ASP A 31 -5.32 -2.81 26.58
N ASN A 32 -4.49 -2.40 27.53
CA ASN A 32 -3.33 -1.54 27.27
C ASN A 32 -2.27 -2.22 26.40
N TYR A 33 -2.11 -3.55 26.52
CA TYR A 33 -1.14 -4.29 25.72
C TYR A 33 -1.60 -4.37 24.26
N VAL A 34 -2.89 -4.66 24.02
CA VAL A 34 -3.48 -4.60 22.66
C VAL A 34 -3.42 -3.19 22.09
N GLY A 35 -3.68 -2.17 22.90
CA GLY A 35 -3.52 -0.76 22.53
C GLY A 35 -2.10 -0.43 22.05
N LEU A 36 -1.08 -0.85 22.81
CA LEU A 36 0.32 -0.66 22.42
C LEU A 36 0.67 -1.40 21.12
N MET A 37 0.19 -2.64 20.96
CA MET A 37 0.39 -3.40 19.71
C MET A 37 -0.25 -2.70 18.51
N TRP A 38 -1.42 -2.09 18.69
CA TRP A 38 -2.09 -1.32 17.65
C TRP A 38 -1.29 -0.06 17.25
N GLU A 39 -0.80 0.71 18.23
CA GLU A 39 0.05 1.88 17.93
C GLU A 39 1.35 1.47 17.23
N THR A 40 1.96 0.36 17.67
CA THR A 40 3.16 -0.21 17.04
C THR A 40 2.90 -0.65 15.61
N TRP A 41 1.74 -1.28 15.35
CA TRP A 41 1.30 -1.70 14.02
C TRP A 41 1.13 -0.51 13.06
N LYS A 42 0.52 0.58 13.53
CA LYS A 42 0.41 1.82 12.75
C LYS A 42 1.79 2.41 12.45
N ALA A 43 2.66 2.48 13.46
CA ALA A 43 4.00 3.03 13.33
C ALA A 43 4.86 2.24 12.34
N SER A 44 4.82 0.90 12.40
CA SER A 44 5.61 0.05 11.50
C SER A 44 5.21 0.24 10.03
N ARG A 45 3.90 0.31 9.73
CA ARG A 45 3.41 0.56 8.38
C ARG A 45 3.68 1.97 7.89
N ALA A 46 3.63 2.96 8.78
CA ALA A 46 3.97 4.35 8.44
C ALA A 46 5.47 4.58 8.18
N ALA A 47 6.34 3.70 8.73
CA ALA A 47 7.79 3.73 8.55
C ALA A 47 8.25 3.04 7.25
N ILE A 48 7.49 2.06 6.75
CA ILE A 48 7.80 1.38 5.49
C ILE A 48 7.49 2.29 4.31
N VAL A 49 8.52 2.53 3.49
CA VAL A 49 8.42 3.25 2.22
C VAL A 49 8.84 2.30 1.10
N VAL A 50 7.96 2.04 0.15
CA VAL A 50 8.22 1.20 -1.01
C VAL A 50 8.74 2.07 -2.14
N GLU A 51 9.93 1.76 -2.65
CA GLU A 51 10.46 2.37 -3.86
C GLU A 51 9.99 1.56 -5.07
N LEU A 52 9.31 2.22 -6.02
CA LEU A 52 8.93 1.59 -7.28
C LEU A 52 10.09 1.64 -8.27
N PRO A 53 10.14 0.69 -9.22
CA PRO A 53 11.02 0.82 -10.37
C PRO A 53 10.86 2.19 -11.05
N PRO A 54 11.93 2.70 -11.70
CA PRO A 54 11.83 3.94 -12.47
C PRO A 54 10.75 3.82 -13.54
N SER A 55 10.13 4.95 -13.87
CA SER A 55 9.23 5.00 -15.03
C SER A 55 10.02 4.63 -16.29
N PRO A 56 9.41 3.92 -17.25
CA PRO A 56 10.03 3.67 -18.54
C PRO A 56 10.30 5.00 -19.25
N ASP A 57 11.36 5.05 -20.04
CA ASP A 57 11.63 6.17 -20.92
C ASP A 57 10.57 6.23 -22.02
N VAL A 58 10.24 7.45 -22.47
CA VAL A 58 9.33 7.67 -23.58
C VAL A 58 10.00 7.16 -24.86
N PRO A 59 9.38 6.22 -25.61
CA PRO A 59 9.89 5.78 -26.90
C PRO A 59 10.06 6.95 -27.88
N GLU A 60 11.05 6.87 -28.76
CA GLU A 60 11.19 7.81 -29.87
C GLU A 60 10.10 7.55 -30.92
N ASP A 61 9.58 8.63 -31.52
CA ASP A 61 8.62 8.56 -32.63
C ASP A 61 9.30 7.97 -33.88
N PRO A 62 8.86 6.79 -34.38
CA PRO A 62 9.40 6.23 -35.61
C PRO A 62 8.98 7.04 -36.84
N GLU A 63 9.90 7.26 -37.80
CA GLU A 63 9.61 8.02 -39.04
C GLU A 63 8.47 7.39 -39.87
N ASP A 64 8.34 6.06 -39.82
CA ASP A 64 7.34 5.28 -40.58
C ASP A 64 6.14 4.83 -39.73
N ALA A 65 5.92 5.45 -38.56
CA ALA A 65 4.78 5.11 -37.72
C ALA A 65 3.45 5.47 -38.41
N PHE A 66 2.62 4.45 -38.69
CA PHE A 66 1.27 4.66 -39.22
C PHE A 66 0.29 5.16 -38.14
N ASP A 67 0.56 4.84 -36.88
CA ASP A 67 -0.21 5.20 -35.68
C ASP A 67 0.68 5.23 -34.42
N ASP A 68 0.07 5.41 -33.25
CA ASP A 68 0.73 5.48 -31.94
C ASP A 68 0.98 4.11 -31.28
N SER A 69 0.81 2.99 -31.99
CA SER A 69 1.00 1.64 -31.42
C SER A 69 2.38 1.39 -30.83
N HIS A 70 3.40 2.13 -31.29
CA HIS A 70 4.75 2.10 -30.71
C HIS A 70 4.79 2.57 -29.23
N MET A 71 3.76 3.29 -28.77
CA MET A 71 3.59 3.76 -27.40
C MET A 71 2.83 2.77 -26.50
N ASP A 72 2.22 1.71 -27.04
CA ASP A 72 1.36 0.80 -26.27
C ASP A 72 2.10 0.15 -25.09
N ALA A 73 3.34 -0.29 -25.32
CA ALA A 73 4.18 -0.88 -24.29
C ALA A 73 4.52 0.15 -23.19
N TYR A 74 4.82 1.39 -23.58
CA TYR A 74 5.06 2.49 -22.66
C TYR A 74 3.84 2.79 -21.80
N HIS A 75 2.66 2.96 -22.41
CA HIS A 75 1.42 3.21 -21.69
C HIS A 75 1.05 2.07 -20.75
N SER A 76 1.20 0.82 -21.19
CA SER A 76 0.96 -0.36 -20.37
C SER A 76 1.87 -0.40 -19.14
N ALA A 77 3.16 -0.12 -19.32
CA ALA A 77 4.12 -0.07 -18.23
C ALA A 77 3.84 1.06 -17.24
N VAL A 78 3.49 2.26 -17.72
CA VAL A 78 3.08 3.39 -16.87
C VAL A 78 1.82 3.07 -16.08
N GLN A 79 0.79 2.54 -16.72
CA GLN A 79 -0.47 2.18 -16.06
C GLN A 79 -0.27 1.08 -15.00
N MET A 80 0.56 0.07 -15.30
CA MET A 80 0.90 -0.97 -14.34
C MET A 80 1.61 -0.39 -13.12
N ARG A 81 2.58 0.51 -13.34
CA ARG A 81 3.30 1.20 -12.26
C ARG A 81 2.34 2.01 -11.39
N GLU A 82 1.42 2.76 -11.98
CA GLU A 82 0.39 3.49 -11.25
C GLU A 82 -0.56 2.56 -10.47
N GLY A 83 -0.96 1.44 -11.07
CA GLY A 83 -1.78 0.41 -10.43
C GLY A 83 -1.11 -0.14 -9.18
N CYS A 84 0.18 -0.49 -9.28
CA CYS A 84 1.00 -0.90 -8.14
C CYS A 84 1.06 0.19 -7.06
N SER A 85 1.34 1.44 -7.42
CA SER A 85 1.40 2.56 -6.48
C SER A 85 0.08 2.73 -5.70
N LYS A 86 -1.05 2.68 -6.41
CA LYS A 86 -2.40 2.76 -5.82
C LYS A 86 -2.67 1.57 -4.89
N ALA A 87 -2.33 0.35 -5.31
CA ALA A 87 -2.53 -0.86 -4.50
C ALA A 87 -1.71 -0.84 -3.20
N ILE A 88 -0.43 -0.44 -3.27
CA ILE A 88 0.46 -0.33 -2.10
C ILE A 88 -0.05 0.74 -1.13
N THR A 89 -0.47 1.90 -1.65
CA THR A 89 -1.05 2.98 -0.84
C THR A 89 -2.39 2.55 -0.20
N ALA A 90 -3.20 1.78 -0.92
CA ALA A 90 -4.44 1.20 -0.39
C ALA A 90 -4.18 0.13 0.69
N ALA A 91 -3.01 -0.51 0.67
CA ALA A 91 -2.50 -1.39 1.74
C ALA A 91 -1.89 -0.61 2.93
N GLY A 92 -1.92 0.72 2.91
CA GLY A 92 -1.49 1.57 4.03
C GLY A 92 0.01 1.78 4.11
N LEU A 93 0.76 1.47 3.06
CA LEU A 93 2.19 1.71 2.97
C LEU A 93 2.45 2.98 2.15
N LYS A 94 3.58 3.65 2.41
CA LYS A 94 4.00 4.81 1.62
C LYS A 94 4.73 4.34 0.37
N VAL A 95 4.55 5.06 -0.73
CA VAL A 95 5.27 4.83 -1.99
C VAL A 95 6.14 6.04 -2.28
N LYS A 96 7.40 5.80 -2.64
CA LYS A 96 8.29 6.85 -3.15
C LYS A 96 8.09 7.00 -4.66
N PRO A 97 7.99 8.24 -5.17
CA PRO A 97 7.82 8.49 -6.60
C PRO A 97 9.02 8.01 -7.42
#